data_AF-A0A250JD56-F1
#
_entry.id   AF-A0A250JD56-F1
#
_cell.length_a   1.000
_cell.length_b   1.000
_cell.length_c   1.000
_cell.angle_alpha   90.00
_cell.angle_beta   90.00
_cell.angle_gamma   90.00
#
_symmetry.space_group_name_H-M   'P 1'
#
loop_
_entity.id
_entity.type
_entity.pdbx_description
1 polymer ?
#
loop_
_entity_poly.entity_id
_entity_poly.type
_entity_poly.pdbx_seq_one_letter_code
_entity_poly.pdbx_strand_id
1 'polypeptide(L)'
;MVKDNGSRGGVPDALAESRAREVVAALGKREFLDQFQQLTRQMAADPGNPGSYACEGCERCANCMFCHDCDSCYQCTHCTRCVLCHNCSHSVDCKQCHHCAYCQQSENCTNSAYLVLCRNLSDCNYCFGCVGLSKKDFHILNVPFPRAEYFKQVKRLRAEMGL
;
A
#
# COMPACT_ATOMS: atom_id res chain seq x y z
N MET A 1 -15.52 19.67 38.82
CA MET A 1 -15.36 20.32 37.50
C MET A 1 -15.65 19.28 36.42
N VAL A 2 -16.82 19.38 35.82
CA VAL A 2 -17.27 18.61 34.66
C VAL A 2 -16.62 19.24 33.41
N LYS A 3 -16.04 18.43 32.52
CA LYS A 3 -15.72 18.78 31.12
C LYS A 3 -15.98 17.53 30.28
N ASP A 4 -17.19 17.36 29.75
CA ASP A 4 -17.73 17.93 28.51
C ASP A 4 -17.11 17.27 27.27
N ASN A 5 -17.83 16.25 26.77
CA ASN A 5 -17.59 15.59 25.50
C ASN A 5 -18.18 16.47 24.39
N GLY A 6 -17.34 17.33 23.81
CA GLY A 6 -17.63 18.08 22.60
C GLY A 6 -17.52 17.20 21.36
N SER A 7 -18.56 17.21 20.56
CA SER A 7 -18.80 16.35 19.41
C SER A 7 -18.74 17.14 18.09
N ARG A 8 -18.61 16.40 16.97
CA ARG A 8 -19.04 16.71 15.59
C ARG A 8 -18.07 17.42 14.64
N GLY A 9 -17.76 16.69 13.56
CA GLY A 9 -17.63 17.16 12.17
C GLY A 9 -17.67 15.89 11.31
N GLY A 10 -18.66 15.60 10.47
CA GLY A 10 -19.28 16.42 9.43
C GLY A 10 -18.82 15.83 8.09
N VAL A 11 -19.56 14.85 7.54
CA VAL A 11 -19.16 14.11 6.32
C VAL A 11 -19.25 15.03 5.09
N PRO A 12 -18.21 15.13 4.23
CA PRO A 12 -18.25 15.91 2.99
C PRO A 12 -19.19 15.35 1.90
N ASP A 13 -19.73 16.28 1.10
CA ASP A 13 -20.75 16.09 0.06
C ASP A 13 -20.22 15.35 -1.19
N ALA A 14 -20.79 14.17 -1.43
CA ALA A 14 -20.46 13.21 -2.48
C ALA A 14 -20.61 13.75 -3.93
N LEU A 15 -21.32 14.86 -4.13
CA LEU A 15 -21.55 15.43 -5.45
C LEU A 15 -20.30 16.13 -6.03
N ALA A 16 -19.49 16.74 -5.16
CA ALA A 16 -18.28 17.48 -5.55
C ALA A 16 -17.16 16.56 -6.07
N GLU A 17 -17.08 15.34 -5.55
CA GLU A 17 -16.07 14.34 -5.92
C GLU A 17 -16.31 13.73 -7.31
N SER A 18 -17.56 13.80 -7.81
CA SER A 18 -17.93 13.27 -9.13
C SER A 18 -17.34 14.09 -10.27
N ARG A 19 -17.30 15.42 -10.12
CA ARG A 19 -16.86 16.37 -11.15
C ARG A 19 -15.35 16.39 -11.36
N ALA A 20 -14.58 16.11 -10.31
CA ALA A 20 -13.11 16.07 -10.40
C ALA A 20 -12.61 14.88 -11.25
N ARG A 21 -13.41 13.82 -11.36
CA ARG A 21 -13.08 12.59 -12.10
C ARG A 21 -13.20 12.77 -13.63
N GLU A 22 -14.06 13.68 -14.07
CA GLU A 22 -14.29 13.95 -15.49
C GLU A 22 -13.12 14.70 -16.15
N VAL A 23 -12.38 15.51 -15.39
CA VAL A 23 -11.31 16.37 -15.90
C VAL A 23 -10.02 15.58 -16.19
N VAL A 24 -9.71 14.58 -15.37
CA VAL A 24 -8.51 13.73 -15.54
C VAL A 24 -8.67 12.78 -16.72
N ALA A 25 -9.90 12.43 -17.08
CA ALA A 25 -10.22 11.53 -18.19
C ALA A 25 -9.91 12.09 -19.58
N ALA A 26 -9.56 13.39 -19.70
CA ALA A 26 -9.43 14.09 -20.97
C ALA A 26 -7.98 14.26 -21.48
N LEU A 27 -6.95 13.77 -20.77
CA LEU A 27 -5.54 13.99 -21.17
C LEU A 27 -5.04 12.95 -22.19
N GLY A 28 -4.32 13.44 -23.22
CA GLY A 28 -3.75 12.63 -24.29
C GLY A 28 -2.33 12.12 -24.01
N LYS A 29 -1.98 10.99 -24.66
CA LYS A 29 -0.70 10.27 -24.53
C LYS A 29 0.53 11.13 -24.85
N ARG A 30 0.37 12.13 -25.74
CA ARG A 30 1.48 12.95 -26.22
C ARG A 30 1.81 14.08 -25.25
N GLU A 31 0.81 14.74 -24.66
CA GLU A 31 1.03 15.76 -23.63
C GLU A 31 1.69 15.18 -22.37
N PHE A 32 1.40 13.91 -22.05
CA PHE A 32 1.99 13.20 -20.91
C PHE A 32 3.48 12.87 -21.13
N LEU A 33 3.87 12.45 -22.33
CA LEU A 33 5.25 12.05 -22.64
C LEU A 33 6.21 13.24 -22.79
N ASP A 34 5.71 14.38 -23.26
CA ASP A 34 6.50 15.62 -23.34
C ASP A 34 6.82 16.18 -21.95
N GLN A 35 5.88 16.11 -21.01
CA GLN A 35 6.12 16.51 -19.62
C GLN A 35 7.11 15.57 -18.91
N PHE A 36 7.14 14.29 -19.30
CA PHE A 36 8.02 13.27 -18.73
C PHE A 36 9.49 13.45 -19.14
N GLN A 37 9.77 13.82 -20.40
CA GLN A 37 11.15 13.99 -20.89
C GLN A 37 11.84 15.28 -20.40
N GLN A 38 11.08 16.31 -20.05
CA GLN A 38 11.64 17.57 -19.51
C GLN A 38 12.18 17.41 -18.08
N LEU A 39 11.63 16.48 -17.29
CA LEU A 39 12.05 16.20 -15.92
C LEU A 39 13.32 15.33 -15.83
N THR A 40 13.63 14.57 -16.89
CA THR A 40 14.73 13.58 -16.92
C THR A 40 16.13 14.21 -16.98
N ARG A 41 16.26 15.51 -17.25
CA ARG A 41 17.57 16.15 -17.53
C ARG A 41 18.27 16.82 -16.35
N GLN A 42 17.76 16.71 -15.12
CA GLN A 42 18.47 17.22 -13.95
C GLN A 42 18.25 16.35 -12.70
N MET A 43 19.13 15.37 -12.46
CA MET A 43 19.83 15.19 -11.18
C MET A 43 20.67 13.90 -11.17
N ALA A 44 21.79 13.97 -10.47
CA ALA A 44 22.91 13.03 -10.51
C ALA A 44 22.99 12.11 -9.28
N ALA A 45 23.74 11.01 -9.47
CA ALA A 45 24.56 10.22 -8.53
C ALA A 45 23.92 9.21 -7.54
N ASP A 46 24.11 7.91 -7.87
CA ASP A 46 24.49 6.68 -7.11
C ASP A 46 24.03 6.48 -5.62
N PRO A 47 23.78 5.25 -5.10
CA PRO A 47 24.45 3.97 -5.38
C PRO A 47 23.55 2.92 -6.04
N GLY A 48 24.14 2.18 -6.97
CA GLY A 48 23.65 0.87 -7.37
C GLY A 48 23.29 -0.01 -6.16
N ASN A 49 22.24 -0.79 -6.34
CA ASN A 49 21.59 -1.63 -5.33
C ASN A 49 22.51 -2.74 -4.79
N PRO A 50 23.16 -2.57 -3.62
CA PRO A 50 24.13 -3.54 -3.12
C PRO A 50 23.39 -4.75 -2.54
N GLY A 51 23.84 -5.95 -2.91
CA GLY A 51 23.32 -7.19 -2.35
C GLY A 51 21.95 -7.64 -2.88
N SER A 52 21.44 -7.02 -3.96
CA SER A 52 20.20 -7.50 -4.59
C SER A 52 20.41 -8.49 -5.72
N TYR A 53 19.56 -9.49 -5.78
CA TYR A 53 19.60 -10.58 -6.75
C TYR A 53 18.28 -10.70 -7.53
N ALA A 54 18.36 -10.85 -8.85
CA ALA A 54 17.22 -11.07 -9.75
C ALA A 54 16.08 -10.02 -9.60
N CYS A 55 16.43 -8.73 -9.51
CA CYS A 55 15.47 -7.64 -9.44
C CYS A 55 15.34 -6.89 -10.78
N GLU A 56 14.13 -6.51 -11.17
CA GLU A 56 13.81 -5.82 -12.43
C GLU A 56 13.08 -4.50 -12.13
N GLY A 57 13.42 -3.40 -12.81
CA GLY A 57 12.73 -2.11 -12.61
C GLY A 57 12.88 -1.47 -11.22
N CYS A 58 13.81 -1.92 -10.39
CA CYS A 58 13.96 -1.44 -9.01
C CYS A 58 14.96 -0.27 -8.89
N GLU A 59 14.61 0.76 -8.13
CA GLU A 59 15.43 1.94 -7.84
C GLU A 59 15.80 2.02 -6.35
N ARG A 60 17.03 2.45 -6.03
CA ARG A 60 17.50 2.73 -4.64
C ARG A 60 17.28 1.60 -3.62
N CYS A 61 17.14 0.35 -4.07
CA CYS A 61 16.95 -0.79 -3.20
C CYS A 61 18.29 -1.33 -2.66
N ALA A 62 18.26 -2.21 -1.64
CA ALA A 62 19.43 -2.92 -1.11
C ALA A 62 19.04 -4.28 -0.51
N ASN A 63 19.90 -5.31 -0.65
CA ASN A 63 19.70 -6.66 -0.10
C ASN A 63 18.36 -7.34 -0.49
N CYS A 64 17.79 -7.04 -1.65
CA CYS A 64 16.49 -7.56 -2.09
C CYS A 64 16.63 -8.75 -3.05
N MET A 65 15.66 -9.66 -3.06
CA MET A 65 15.68 -10.86 -3.92
C MET A 65 14.36 -11.01 -4.68
N PHE A 66 14.42 -11.20 -5.99
CA PHE A 66 13.23 -11.45 -6.83
C PHE A 66 12.16 -10.34 -6.75
N CYS A 67 12.58 -9.07 -6.75
CA CYS A 67 11.67 -7.91 -6.70
C CYS A 67 11.49 -7.26 -8.07
N HIS A 68 10.31 -6.68 -8.32
CA HIS A 68 9.96 -6.02 -9.58
C HIS A 68 9.37 -4.63 -9.32
N ASP A 69 9.82 -3.58 -10.01
CA ASP A 69 9.35 -2.19 -9.89
C ASP A 69 9.37 -1.60 -8.45
N CYS A 70 10.34 -1.97 -7.61
CA CYS A 70 10.41 -1.46 -6.24
C CYS A 70 11.30 -0.22 -6.11
N ASP A 71 10.92 0.73 -5.24
CA ASP A 71 11.73 1.92 -4.95
C ASP A 71 12.13 1.97 -3.47
N SER A 72 13.41 2.26 -3.20
CA SER A 72 13.93 2.54 -1.85
C SER A 72 13.64 1.42 -0.82
N CYS A 73 13.66 0.14 -1.23
CA CYS A 73 13.37 -1.01 -0.36
C CYS A 73 14.64 -1.69 0.17
N TYR A 74 14.57 -2.29 1.37
CA TYR A 74 15.70 -2.95 2.02
C TYR A 74 15.32 -4.35 2.52
N GLN A 75 16.15 -5.36 2.22
CA GLN A 75 15.94 -6.76 2.66
C GLN A 75 14.56 -7.34 2.31
N CYS A 76 14.03 -7.00 1.12
CA CYS A 76 12.75 -7.50 0.63
C CYS A 76 12.88 -8.69 -0.31
N THR A 77 11.94 -9.64 -0.26
CA THR A 77 11.95 -10.84 -1.12
C THR A 77 10.60 -11.04 -1.80
N HIS A 78 10.56 -11.28 -3.11
CA HIS A 78 9.32 -11.49 -3.87
C HIS A 78 8.31 -10.33 -3.74
N CYS A 79 8.81 -9.09 -3.84
CA CYS A 79 7.96 -7.90 -3.78
C CYS A 79 7.77 -7.26 -5.15
N THR A 80 6.59 -6.74 -5.43
CA THR A 80 6.28 -6.07 -6.70
C THR A 80 5.67 -4.70 -6.45
N ARG A 81 6.19 -3.65 -7.10
CA ARG A 81 5.70 -2.26 -6.98
C ARG A 81 5.64 -1.75 -5.54
N CYS A 82 6.65 -2.11 -4.73
CA CYS A 82 6.74 -1.69 -3.34
C CYS A 82 7.65 -0.46 -3.19
N VAL A 83 7.31 0.45 -2.27
CA VAL A 83 8.04 1.70 -2.05
C VAL A 83 8.39 1.88 -0.57
N LEU A 84 9.65 2.16 -0.24
CA LEU A 84 10.11 2.41 1.14
C LEU A 84 9.83 1.25 2.11
N CYS A 85 9.83 0.00 1.64
CA CYS A 85 9.56 -1.18 2.47
C CYS A 85 10.85 -1.82 3.03
N HIS A 86 10.78 -2.37 4.24
CA HIS A 86 11.90 -3.01 4.94
C HIS A 86 11.50 -4.40 5.43
N ASN A 87 12.35 -5.41 5.19
CA ASN A 87 12.15 -6.79 5.65
C ASN A 87 10.76 -7.35 5.28
N CYS A 88 10.29 -7.05 4.07
CA CYS A 88 8.99 -7.51 3.59
C CYS A 88 9.11 -8.70 2.64
N SER A 89 8.12 -9.60 2.66
CA SER A 89 8.08 -10.74 1.74
C SER A 89 6.73 -10.91 1.06
N HIS A 90 6.73 -11.37 -0.20
CA HIS A 90 5.50 -11.68 -0.96
C HIS A 90 4.47 -10.54 -0.93
N SER A 91 4.94 -9.29 -1.08
CA SER A 91 4.10 -8.10 -0.95
C SER A 91 3.98 -7.36 -2.27
N VAL A 92 2.78 -6.86 -2.57
CA VAL A 92 2.47 -6.23 -3.86
C VAL A 92 1.82 -4.88 -3.61
N ASP A 93 2.29 -3.84 -4.30
CA ASP A 93 1.76 -2.47 -4.20
C ASP A 93 1.79 -1.93 -2.76
N CYS A 94 2.80 -2.27 -1.97
CA CYS A 94 2.92 -1.85 -0.57
C CYS A 94 3.84 -0.65 -0.39
N LYS A 95 3.54 0.21 0.59
CA LYS A 95 4.33 1.41 0.86
C LYS A 95 4.65 1.56 2.35
N GLN A 96 5.91 1.87 2.68
CA GLN A 96 6.34 2.12 4.07
C GLN A 96 5.98 0.98 5.04
N CYS A 97 6.05 -0.27 4.56
CA CYS A 97 5.79 -1.44 5.40
C CYS A 97 7.10 -1.99 5.99
N HIS A 98 7.05 -2.43 7.24
CA HIS A 98 8.20 -2.91 7.99
C HIS A 98 7.91 -4.28 8.61
N HIS A 99 8.71 -5.30 8.28
CA HIS A 99 8.52 -6.67 8.77
C HIS A 99 7.13 -7.24 8.42
N CYS A 100 6.71 -7.07 7.16
CA CYS A 100 5.40 -7.53 6.69
C CYS A 100 5.49 -8.69 5.70
N ALA A 101 4.46 -9.54 5.67
CA ALA A 101 4.40 -10.67 4.74
C ALA A 101 3.02 -10.81 4.10
N TYR A 102 2.96 -11.21 2.83
CA TYR A 102 1.70 -11.46 2.12
C TYR A 102 0.74 -10.26 2.14
N CYS A 103 1.30 -9.05 1.99
CA CYS A 103 0.53 -7.81 2.02
C CYS A 103 0.25 -7.32 0.60
N GLN A 104 -0.97 -6.84 0.36
CA GLN A 104 -1.40 -6.32 -0.93
C GLN A 104 -1.97 -4.92 -0.74
N GLN A 105 -1.48 -3.95 -1.51
CA GLN A 105 -2.01 -2.58 -1.53
C GLN A 105 -2.12 -1.95 -0.13
N SER A 106 -1.14 -2.21 0.73
CA SER A 106 -1.16 -1.80 2.14
C SER A 106 -0.04 -0.81 2.45
N GLU A 107 -0.28 0.13 3.37
CA GLU A 107 0.62 1.26 3.66
C GLU A 107 0.87 1.45 5.16
N ASN A 108 2.10 1.81 5.55
CA ASN A 108 2.47 2.10 6.94
C ASN A 108 2.12 0.96 7.90
N CYS A 109 2.35 -0.29 7.50
CA CYS A 109 2.09 -1.45 8.34
C CYS A 109 3.38 -1.99 8.96
N THR A 110 3.31 -2.44 10.21
CA THR A 110 4.46 -2.96 10.94
C THR A 110 4.14 -4.32 11.55
N ASN A 111 5.08 -5.27 11.43
CA ASN A 111 5.01 -6.60 12.04
C ASN A 111 3.67 -7.31 11.80
N SER A 112 3.20 -7.30 10.55
CA SER A 112 1.84 -7.70 10.19
C SER A 112 1.83 -8.61 8.96
N ALA A 113 0.86 -9.50 8.85
CA ALA A 113 0.76 -10.42 7.73
C ALA A 113 -0.66 -10.58 7.18
N TYR A 114 -0.77 -10.99 5.90
CA TYR A 114 -2.05 -11.22 5.23
C TYR A 114 -2.97 -9.98 5.25
N LEU A 115 -2.38 -8.82 4.98
CA LEU A 115 -3.09 -7.55 4.89
C LEU A 115 -3.51 -7.27 3.45
N VAL A 116 -4.72 -6.77 3.27
CA VAL A 116 -5.22 -6.32 1.96
C VAL A 116 -5.85 -4.96 2.14
N LEU A 117 -5.41 -3.96 1.39
CA LEU A 117 -5.96 -2.60 1.45
C LEU A 117 -5.91 -1.98 2.86
N CYS A 118 -4.89 -2.29 3.65
CA CYS A 118 -4.77 -1.83 5.04
C CYS A 118 -3.84 -0.63 5.19
N ARG A 119 -4.07 0.22 6.21
CA ARG A 119 -3.21 1.37 6.50
C ARG A 119 -2.91 1.53 7.98
N ASN A 120 -1.69 1.88 8.36
CA ASN A 120 -1.33 2.19 9.76
C ASN A 120 -1.66 1.04 10.74
N LEU A 121 -1.35 -0.20 10.35
CA LEU A 121 -1.57 -1.39 11.20
C LEU A 121 -0.29 -1.77 11.93
N SER A 122 -0.41 -2.24 13.17
CA SER A 122 0.72 -2.81 13.93
C SER A 122 0.35 -4.14 14.57
N ASP A 123 1.18 -5.15 14.41
CA ASP A 123 0.95 -6.49 15.00
C ASP A 123 -0.42 -7.09 14.62
N CYS A 124 -0.85 -6.92 13.36
CA CYS A 124 -2.17 -7.35 12.89
C CYS A 124 -2.06 -8.43 11.82
N ASN A 125 -2.93 -9.44 11.87
CA ASN A 125 -2.98 -10.50 10.87
C ASN A 125 -4.38 -10.71 10.32
N TYR A 126 -4.48 -11.05 9.03
CA TYR A 126 -5.77 -11.30 8.38
C TYR A 126 -6.70 -10.09 8.53
N CYS A 127 -6.28 -8.95 7.98
CA CYS A 127 -7.10 -7.76 7.92
C CYS A 127 -7.36 -7.35 6.47
N PHE A 128 -8.59 -6.91 6.20
CA PHE A 128 -9.01 -6.44 4.89
C PHE A 128 -9.62 -5.04 5.02
N GLY A 129 -9.03 -4.03 4.36
CA GLY A 129 -9.53 -2.66 4.41
C GLY A 129 -9.41 -1.98 5.78
N CYS A 130 -8.54 -2.45 6.67
CA CYS A 130 -8.46 -1.94 8.04
C CYS A 130 -7.49 -0.76 8.17
N VAL A 131 -7.77 0.16 9.09
CA VAL A 131 -6.96 1.35 9.34
C VAL A 131 -6.72 1.57 10.83
N GLY A 132 -5.47 1.79 11.23
CA GLY A 132 -5.15 2.22 12.60
C GLY A 132 -5.36 1.16 13.69
N LEU A 133 -5.39 -0.12 13.34
CA LEU A 133 -5.52 -1.19 14.32
C LEU A 133 -4.16 -1.61 14.88
N SER A 134 -4.15 -2.06 16.12
CA SER A 134 -2.99 -2.66 16.77
C SER A 134 -3.37 -3.95 17.48
N LYS A 135 -2.61 -5.03 17.26
CA LYS A 135 -2.80 -6.34 17.91
C LYS A 135 -4.22 -6.90 17.69
N LYS A 136 -4.70 -6.82 16.44
CA LYS A 136 -6.02 -7.28 16.03
C LYS A 136 -5.92 -8.21 14.83
N ASP A 137 -6.66 -9.30 14.88
CA ASP A 137 -6.73 -10.28 13.81
C ASP A 137 -8.16 -10.48 13.32
N PHE A 138 -8.33 -10.91 12.06
CA PHE A 138 -9.62 -11.21 11.44
C PHE A 138 -10.58 -10.02 11.43
N HIS A 139 -10.11 -8.87 10.93
CA HIS A 139 -10.93 -7.67 10.81
C HIS A 139 -11.17 -7.30 9.35
N ILE A 140 -12.38 -6.84 9.04
CA ILE A 140 -12.71 -6.24 7.73
C ILE A 140 -13.26 -4.85 8.01
N LEU A 141 -12.67 -3.80 7.44
CA LEU A 141 -13.03 -2.39 7.69
C LEU A 141 -13.10 -2.05 9.21
N ASN A 142 -12.11 -2.50 9.97
CA ASN A 142 -12.04 -2.39 11.44
C ASN A 142 -13.13 -3.12 12.23
N VAL A 143 -13.91 -4.00 11.60
CA VAL A 143 -14.92 -4.82 12.25
C VAL A 143 -14.38 -6.23 12.46
N PRO A 144 -14.43 -6.82 13.67
CA PRO A 144 -14.00 -8.19 13.92
C PRO A 144 -14.96 -9.20 13.27
N PHE A 145 -14.40 -10.25 12.68
CA PHE A 145 -15.15 -11.38 12.13
C PHE A 145 -14.67 -12.70 12.74
N PRO A 146 -15.59 -13.67 12.93
CA PRO A 146 -15.19 -15.06 13.14
C PRO A 146 -14.37 -15.56 11.96
N ARG A 147 -13.35 -16.39 12.23
CA ARG A 147 -12.40 -16.89 11.23
C ARG A 147 -13.08 -17.47 9.98
N ALA A 148 -14.09 -18.33 10.16
CA ALA A 148 -14.78 -18.97 9.04
C ALA A 148 -15.52 -17.96 8.14
N GLU A 149 -16.14 -16.95 8.76
CA GLU A 149 -16.87 -15.90 8.06
C GLU A 149 -15.93 -14.91 7.38
N TYR A 150 -14.82 -14.58 8.04
CA TYR A 150 -13.76 -13.73 7.48
C TYR A 150 -13.31 -14.24 6.11
N PHE A 151 -12.92 -15.52 6.00
CA PHE A 151 -12.43 -16.06 4.73
C PHE A 151 -13.52 -16.11 3.66
N LYS A 152 -14.78 -16.38 4.05
CA LYS A 152 -15.92 -16.33 3.12
C LYS A 152 -16.12 -14.92 2.57
N GLN A 153 -16.07 -13.90 3.43
CA GLN A 153 -16.24 -12.51 3.02
C GLN A 153 -15.06 -12.01 2.21
N VAL A 154 -13.82 -12.29 2.61
CA VAL A 154 -12.63 -11.90 1.87
C VAL A 154 -12.59 -12.53 0.47
N LYS A 155 -12.99 -13.81 0.32
CA LYS A 155 -13.08 -14.43 -1.00
C LYS A 155 -14.05 -13.69 -1.93
N ARG A 156 -15.21 -13.30 -1.40
CA ARG A 156 -16.20 -12.50 -2.15
C ARG A 156 -15.63 -11.12 -2.51
N LEU A 157 -15.05 -10.42 -1.53
CA LEU A 157 -14.50 -9.07 -1.70
C LEU A 157 -13.33 -9.03 -2.68
N ARG A 158 -12.44 -10.03 -2.67
CA ARG A 158 -11.35 -10.15 -3.64
C ARG A 158 -11.86 -10.29 -5.07
N ALA A 159 -12.85 -11.16 -5.29
CA ALA A 159 -13.46 -11.36 -6.60
C ALA A 159 -14.13 -10.07 -7.12
N GLU A 160 -14.79 -9.31 -6.24
CA GLU A 160 -15.40 -8.03 -6.58
C GLU A 160 -14.37 -6.95 -6.92
N MET A 161 -13.18 -6.98 -6.32
CA MET A 161 -12.12 -5.98 -6.50
C MET A 161 -11.08 -6.34 -7.57
N GLY A 162 -11.20 -7.51 -8.21
CA GLY A 162 -10.24 -7.98 -9.21
C GLY A 162 -8.85 -8.29 -8.63
N LEU A 163 -8.79 -8.69 -7.35
CA LEU A 163 -7.57 -8.95 -6.57
C LEU A 163 -7.19 -10.42 -6.45
#